data_AF-A0A2K2UCP3-F1
#
_entry.id   AF-A0A2K2UCP3-F1
#
_cell.length_a   1.000
_cell.length_b   1.000
_cell.length_c   1.000
_cell.angle_alpha   90.00
_cell.angle_beta   90.00
_cell.angle_gamma   90.00
#
_symmetry.space_group_name_H-M   'P 1'
#
loop_
_entity.id
_entity.type
_entity.pdbx_description
1 polymer ?
#
loop_
_entity_poly.entity_id
_entity_poly.type
_entity_poly.pdbx_seq_one_letter_code
_entity_poly.pdbx_strand_id
1 'polypeptide(L)'
;MAFLRPDLVLAEKVLAIGGLVALFGGFAALIYGEFAPSVGFQGLVDQGIGGAGFLAMGAGVLCFVPLVARDPWRARPRTSEGRRMARRKAAREAGIIALNLVCYVGTAFVALGALTALDRAPIAAGATFVLCVATFLLYRRHRKRNRQTYELIKPIGIVLVMLAFSAAAATAGGLQASRAAADTLEGPRKQTCVLSGFDEHRPTGRFASLSTAELVVEFIGEDGQSVRLSIKEQDRAVLRQIVDANGIARITYYPRTGVFVDAEPLGENRATDGISGAS
;
A
#
# COMPACT_ATOMS: atom_id res chain seq x y z
N MET A 1 -28.99 -13.78 18.70
CA MET A 1 -27.80 -13.35 17.93
C MET A 1 -26.54 -13.71 18.72
N ALA A 2 -26.04 -14.94 18.56
CA ALA A 2 -24.84 -15.44 19.24
C ALA A 2 -23.72 -15.62 18.19
N PHE A 3 -23.07 -14.53 17.81
CA PHE A 3 -22.00 -14.55 16.80
C PHE A 3 -20.58 -14.38 17.39
N LEU A 4 -20.45 -14.26 18.70
CA LEU A 4 -19.17 -14.11 19.41
C LEU A 4 -19.07 -15.14 20.52
N ARG A 5 -17.87 -15.71 20.72
CA ARG A 5 -17.61 -16.75 21.75
C ARG A 5 -18.23 -16.34 23.10
N PRO A 6 -18.91 -17.27 23.81
CA PRO A 6 -19.58 -16.97 25.07
C PRO A 6 -18.63 -16.48 26.18
N ASP A 7 -17.32 -16.74 26.02
CA ASP A 7 -16.27 -16.49 27.02
C ASP A 7 -15.67 -15.07 26.95
N LEU A 8 -16.10 -14.25 25.98
CA LEU A 8 -15.55 -12.90 25.77
C LEU A 8 -16.18 -11.89 26.75
N VAL A 9 -15.33 -11.09 27.40
CA VAL A 9 -15.74 -9.99 28.27
C VAL A 9 -16.41 -8.89 27.43
N LEU A 10 -17.33 -8.10 28.00
CA LEU A 10 -18.04 -7.02 27.29
C LEU A 10 -17.09 -6.11 26.49
N ALA A 11 -15.96 -5.71 27.09
CA ALA A 11 -14.94 -4.88 26.42
C ALA A 11 -14.34 -5.54 25.17
N GLU A 12 -14.18 -6.88 25.16
CA GLU A 12 -13.65 -7.63 24.03
C GLU A 12 -14.66 -7.73 22.90
N LYS A 13 -15.96 -7.83 23.23
CA LYS A 13 -17.04 -7.77 22.24
C LYS A 13 -17.10 -6.40 21.59
N VAL A 14 -16.96 -5.33 22.38
CA VAL A 14 -16.90 -3.96 21.87
C VAL A 14 -15.70 -3.77 20.94
N LEU A 15 -14.51 -4.24 21.33
CA LEU A 15 -13.33 -4.20 20.47
C LEU A 15 -13.52 -4.99 19.17
N ALA A 16 -14.08 -6.20 19.25
CA ALA A 16 -14.33 -7.02 18.06
C ALA A 16 -15.32 -6.35 17.11
N ILE A 17 -16.45 -5.84 17.63
CA ILE A 17 -17.47 -5.17 16.82
C ILE A 17 -16.93 -3.86 16.25
N GLY A 18 -16.31 -3.01 17.08
CA GLY A 18 -15.71 -1.76 16.65
C GLY A 18 -14.61 -1.97 15.60
N GLY A 19 -13.77 -2.99 15.80
CA GLY A 19 -12.75 -3.38 14.83
C GLY A 19 -13.34 -3.86 13.51
N LEU A 20 -14.42 -4.63 13.55
CA LEU A 20 -15.14 -5.09 12.36
C LEU A 20 -15.74 -3.91 11.58
N VAL A 21 -16.42 -3.00 12.27
CA VAL A 21 -17.02 -1.79 11.68
C VAL A 21 -15.94 -0.90 11.07
N ALA A 22 -14.81 -0.69 11.76
CA ALA A 22 -13.70 0.10 11.25
C ALA A 22 -13.04 -0.55 10.02
N LEU A 23 -12.90 -1.89 10.01
CA LEU A 23 -12.37 -2.63 8.86
C LEU A 23 -13.26 -2.52 7.63
N PHE A 24 -14.55 -2.86 7.75
CA PHE A 24 -15.46 -2.84 6.60
C PHE A 24 -15.83 -1.42 6.18
N GLY A 25 -16.01 -0.50 7.14
CA GLY A 25 -16.22 0.92 6.87
C GLY A 25 -15.00 1.54 6.20
N GLY A 26 -13.79 1.23 6.67
CA GLY A 26 -12.56 1.69 6.05
C GLY A 26 -12.37 1.13 4.63
N PHE A 27 -12.66 -0.15 4.42
CA PHE A 27 -12.63 -0.76 3.09
C PHE A 27 -13.67 -0.12 2.14
N ALA A 28 -14.89 0.13 2.61
CA ALA A 28 -15.91 0.81 1.83
C ALA A 28 -15.48 2.24 1.44
N ALA A 29 -14.83 2.97 2.35
CA ALA A 29 -14.28 4.30 2.07
C ALA A 29 -13.16 4.26 1.03
N LEU A 30 -12.30 3.23 1.04
CA LEU A 30 -11.28 3.03 0.00
C LEU A 30 -11.90 2.79 -1.38
N ILE A 31 -12.87 1.88 -1.45
CA ILE A 31 -13.57 1.58 -2.70
C ILE A 31 -14.29 2.84 -3.20
N TYR A 32 -14.97 3.57 -2.31
CA TYR A 32 -15.62 4.82 -2.67
C TYR A 32 -14.62 5.83 -3.24
N GLY A 33 -13.50 6.11 -2.55
CA GLY A 33 -12.46 7.03 -3.01
C GLY A 33 -11.83 6.61 -4.34
N GLU A 34 -11.76 5.30 -4.64
CA GLU A 34 -11.23 4.77 -5.89
C GLU A 34 -12.17 4.97 -7.09
N PHE A 35 -13.49 4.94 -6.88
CA PHE A 35 -14.48 5.16 -7.94
C PHE A 35 -15.05 6.58 -7.98
N ALA A 36 -14.76 7.41 -6.98
CA ALA A 36 -15.21 8.79 -6.92
C ALA A 36 -14.42 9.72 -7.88
N PRO A 37 -14.96 10.90 -8.22
CA PRO A 37 -14.30 11.87 -9.09
C PRO A 37 -12.87 12.20 -8.62
N SER A 38 -12.00 12.49 -9.58
CA SER A 38 -10.57 12.80 -9.35
C SER A 38 -10.21 14.26 -9.59
N VAL A 39 -11.20 15.09 -9.92
CA VAL A 39 -11.02 16.47 -10.35
C VAL A 39 -11.70 17.45 -9.38
N GLY A 40 -11.10 18.63 -9.22
CA GLY A 40 -11.61 19.74 -8.44
C GLY A 40 -11.56 19.52 -6.92
N PHE A 41 -12.31 20.35 -6.20
CA PHE A 41 -12.42 20.22 -4.74
C PHE A 41 -13.02 18.88 -4.30
N GLN A 42 -13.93 18.32 -5.10
CA GLN A 42 -14.53 17.01 -4.83
C GLN A 42 -13.47 15.90 -4.89
N GLY A 43 -12.58 15.91 -5.89
CA GLY A 43 -11.47 14.95 -5.97
C GLY A 43 -10.50 15.03 -4.79
N LEU A 44 -10.27 16.23 -4.24
CA LEU A 44 -9.48 16.43 -3.02
C LEU A 44 -10.15 15.76 -1.80
N VAL A 45 -11.46 15.95 -1.64
CA VAL A 45 -12.26 15.34 -0.56
C VAL A 45 -12.25 13.83 -0.69
N ASP A 46 -12.47 13.29 -1.89
CA ASP A 46 -12.55 11.86 -2.14
C ASP A 46 -11.20 11.16 -1.93
N GLN A 47 -10.08 11.82 -2.27
CA GLN A 47 -8.75 11.33 -1.92
C GLN A 47 -8.49 11.36 -0.40
N GLY A 48 -9.02 12.37 0.30
CA GLY A 48 -9.03 12.43 1.76
C GLY A 48 -9.82 11.28 2.41
N ILE A 49 -10.98 10.95 1.84
CA ILE A 49 -11.80 9.80 2.26
C ILE A 49 -11.05 8.48 2.06
N GLY A 50 -10.34 8.32 0.93
CA GLY A 50 -9.44 7.17 0.71
C GLY A 50 -8.37 7.06 1.80
N GLY A 51 -7.71 8.18 2.12
CA GLY A 51 -6.72 8.22 3.21
C GLY A 51 -7.30 7.85 4.57
N ALA A 52 -8.49 8.36 4.90
CA ALA A 52 -9.21 8.01 6.12
C ALA A 52 -9.62 6.53 6.14
N GLY A 53 -9.96 5.94 4.99
CA GLY A 53 -10.25 4.52 4.83
C GLY A 53 -9.08 3.62 5.25
N PHE A 54 -7.85 3.95 4.80
CA PHE A 54 -6.64 3.24 5.24
C PHE A 54 -6.42 3.34 6.75
N LEU A 55 -6.59 4.53 7.33
CA LEU A 55 -6.47 4.72 8.78
C LEU A 55 -7.49 3.89 9.56
N ALA A 56 -8.74 3.89 9.12
CA ALA A 56 -9.82 3.11 9.72
C ALA A 56 -9.55 1.60 9.64
N MET A 57 -9.04 1.09 8.52
CA MET A 57 -8.64 -0.30 8.40
C MET A 57 -7.50 -0.67 9.35
N GLY A 58 -6.46 0.17 9.45
CA GLY A 58 -5.35 -0.04 10.39
C GLY A 58 -5.84 -0.08 11.84
N ALA A 59 -6.65 0.90 12.25
CA ALA A 59 -7.27 0.93 13.56
C ALA A 59 -8.15 -0.30 13.82
N GLY A 60 -8.92 -0.73 12.82
CA GLY A 60 -9.76 -1.92 12.91
C GLY A 60 -8.96 -3.19 13.16
N VAL A 61 -7.82 -3.37 12.47
CA VAL A 61 -6.90 -4.49 12.73
C VAL A 61 -6.32 -4.42 14.15
N LEU A 62 -5.95 -3.23 14.64
CA LEU A 62 -5.42 -3.05 16.00
C LEU A 62 -6.40 -3.49 17.09
N CYS A 63 -7.71 -3.32 16.89
CA CYS A 63 -8.71 -3.78 17.84
C CYS A 63 -8.67 -5.30 18.07
N PHE A 64 -8.19 -6.08 17.10
CA PHE A 64 -8.05 -7.53 17.21
C PHE A 64 -6.71 -7.99 17.82
N VAL A 65 -5.69 -7.13 17.87
CA VAL A 65 -4.41 -7.44 18.51
C VAL A 65 -4.57 -7.90 19.97
N PRO A 66 -5.29 -7.19 20.87
CA PRO A 66 -5.45 -7.65 22.24
C PRO A 66 -6.25 -8.96 22.32
N LEU A 67 -7.19 -9.21 21.40
CA LEU A 67 -7.97 -10.45 21.35
C LEU A 67 -7.07 -11.66 21.04
N VAL A 68 -6.15 -11.53 20.07
CA VAL A 68 -5.22 -12.59 19.68
C VAL A 68 -4.06 -12.72 20.67
N ALA A 69 -3.56 -11.61 21.20
CA ALA A 69 -2.45 -11.61 22.15
C ALA A 69 -2.85 -12.18 23.52
N ARG A 70 -4.12 -12.14 23.91
CA ARG A 70 -4.54 -12.54 25.27
C ARG A 70 -4.43 -14.05 25.53
N ASP A 71 -4.73 -14.89 24.55
CA ASP A 71 -4.67 -16.36 24.66
C ASP A 71 -3.27 -16.87 25.10
N PRO A 72 -2.17 -16.52 24.43
CA PRO A 72 -0.83 -16.97 24.86
C PRO A 72 -0.35 -16.32 26.16
N TRP A 73 -0.81 -15.10 26.49
CA TRP A 73 -0.36 -14.39 27.69
C TRP A 73 -1.07 -14.84 28.98
N ARG A 74 -2.34 -15.27 28.91
CA ARG A 74 -3.06 -15.90 30.04
C ARG A 74 -2.68 -17.35 30.28
N ALA A 75 -2.33 -18.09 29.23
CA ALA A 75 -1.83 -19.46 29.32
C ALA A 75 -0.38 -19.54 29.86
N ARG A 76 0.24 -18.41 30.22
CA ARG A 76 1.61 -18.38 30.68
C ARG A 76 1.71 -19.09 32.04
N PRO A 77 2.52 -20.15 32.16
CA PRO A 77 2.64 -20.90 33.41
C PRO A 77 3.15 -19.99 34.53
N ARG A 78 2.45 -20.00 35.67
CA ARG A 78 2.78 -19.19 36.86
C ARG A 78 3.97 -19.76 37.64
N THR A 79 4.25 -21.06 37.50
CA THR A 79 5.36 -21.74 38.18
C THR A 79 6.71 -21.48 37.50
N SER A 80 7.80 -21.53 38.26
CA SER A 80 9.18 -21.41 37.73
C SER A 80 9.51 -22.54 36.74
N GLU A 81 9.07 -23.76 37.01
CA GLU A 81 9.27 -24.92 36.14
C GLU A 81 8.48 -24.84 34.84
N GLY A 82 7.20 -24.44 34.91
CA GLY A 82 6.39 -24.24 33.72
C GLY A 82 6.97 -23.13 32.83
N ARG A 83 7.52 -22.05 33.41
CA ARG A 83 8.23 -21.01 32.64
C ARG A 83 9.48 -21.55 31.94
N ARG A 84 10.25 -22.45 32.57
CA ARG A 84 11.40 -23.10 31.93
C ARG A 84 10.96 -24.00 30.77
N MET A 85 9.90 -24.79 30.93
CA MET A 85 9.35 -25.63 29.86
C MET A 85 8.82 -24.79 28.69
N ALA A 86 8.09 -23.71 28.97
CA ALA A 86 7.61 -22.77 27.95
C ALA A 86 8.77 -22.11 27.18
N ARG A 87 9.84 -21.69 27.86
CA ARG A 87 11.05 -21.15 27.22
C ARG A 87 11.74 -22.18 26.34
N ARG A 88 11.87 -23.44 26.79
CA ARG A 88 12.44 -24.52 25.96
C ARG A 88 11.59 -24.79 24.72
N LYS A 89 10.27 -24.79 24.86
CA LYS A 89 9.33 -24.96 23.74
C LYS A 89 9.44 -23.78 22.75
N ALA A 90 9.48 -22.54 23.24
CA ALA A 90 9.69 -21.36 22.42
C ALA A 90 11.05 -21.38 21.69
N ALA A 91 12.14 -21.74 22.39
CA ALA A 91 13.46 -21.87 21.79
C ALA A 91 13.51 -22.97 20.72
N ARG A 92 12.80 -24.09 20.94
CA ARG A 92 12.67 -25.15 19.94
C ARG A 92 11.89 -24.68 18.72
N GLU A 93 10.74 -24.05 18.91
CA GLU A 93 9.94 -23.51 17.80
C GLU A 93 10.73 -22.44 17.02
N ALA A 94 11.46 -21.55 17.72
CA ALA A 94 12.31 -20.54 17.11
C ALA A 94 13.49 -21.15 16.35
N GLY A 95 14.15 -22.17 16.91
CA GLY A 95 15.21 -22.92 16.24
C GLY A 95 14.74 -23.59 14.95
N ILE A 96 13.50 -24.08 14.92
CA ILE A 96 12.89 -24.64 13.70
C ILE A 96 12.60 -23.54 12.67
N ILE A 97 12.18 -22.35 13.10
CA ILE A 97 11.99 -21.21 12.20
C ILE A 97 13.34 -20.77 11.61
N ALA A 98 14.37 -20.66 12.43
CA ALA A 98 15.73 -20.35 11.97
C ALA A 98 16.22 -21.42 10.97
N LEU A 99 16.00 -22.70 11.26
CA LEU A 99 16.34 -23.79 10.35
C LEU A 99 15.53 -23.71 9.05
N ASN A 100 14.24 -23.40 9.11
CA ASN A 100 13.43 -23.14 7.92
C ASN A 100 14.01 -21.97 7.11
N LEU A 101 14.42 -20.88 7.75
CA LEU A 101 15.01 -19.74 7.06
C LEU A 101 16.29 -20.14 6.34
N VAL A 102 17.19 -20.86 7.01
CA VAL A 102 18.45 -21.34 6.40
C VAL A 102 18.16 -22.34 5.26
N CYS A 103 17.28 -23.32 5.48
CA CYS A 103 17.03 -24.38 4.50
C CYS A 103 16.17 -23.94 3.32
N TYR A 104 15.24 -23.00 3.48
CA TYR A 104 14.41 -22.49 2.38
C TYR A 104 15.01 -21.25 1.74
N VAL A 105 15.29 -20.21 2.54
CA VAL A 105 15.77 -18.92 2.04
C VAL A 105 17.27 -19.00 1.75
N GLY A 106 18.05 -19.56 2.67
CA GLY A 106 19.50 -19.71 2.47
C GLY A 106 19.86 -20.57 1.26
N THR A 107 19.22 -21.74 1.08
CA THR A 107 19.48 -22.58 -0.11
C THR A 107 19.06 -21.91 -1.40
N ALA A 108 17.98 -21.12 -1.41
CA ALA A 108 17.57 -20.35 -2.59
C ALA A 108 18.59 -19.26 -2.95
N PHE A 109 19.09 -18.50 -1.96
CA PHE A 109 20.12 -17.49 -2.20
C PHE A 109 21.43 -18.10 -2.69
N VAL A 110 21.88 -19.20 -2.07
CA VAL A 110 23.11 -19.88 -2.50
C VAL A 110 22.94 -20.49 -3.89
N ALA A 111 21.77 -21.05 -4.22
CA ALA A 111 21.47 -21.54 -5.56
C ALA A 111 21.48 -20.40 -6.61
N LEU A 112 20.90 -19.24 -6.27
CA LEU A 112 20.93 -18.06 -7.13
C LEU A 112 22.38 -17.56 -7.33
N GLY A 113 23.17 -17.49 -6.27
CA GLY A 113 24.59 -17.17 -6.33
C GLY A 113 25.38 -18.15 -7.21
N ALA A 114 25.10 -19.44 -7.10
CA ALA A 114 25.70 -20.46 -7.95
C ALA A 114 25.34 -20.25 -9.43
N LEU A 115 24.08 -19.93 -9.75
CA LEU A 115 23.67 -19.60 -11.12
C LEU A 115 24.42 -18.37 -11.67
N THR A 116 24.63 -17.33 -10.86
CA THR A 116 25.41 -16.15 -11.29
C THR A 116 26.90 -16.44 -11.50
N ALA A 117 27.44 -17.51 -10.89
CA ALA A 117 28.84 -17.90 -11.01
C ALA A 117 29.09 -18.97 -12.09
N LEU A 118 28.05 -19.37 -12.83
CA LEU A 118 28.10 -20.49 -13.77
C LEU A 118 29.10 -20.24 -14.92
N ASP A 119 29.21 -19.00 -15.41
CA ASP A 119 30.14 -18.63 -16.48
C ASP A 119 31.61 -18.67 -16.05
N ARG A 120 31.89 -18.53 -14.76
CA ARG A 120 33.26 -18.46 -14.22
C ARG A 120 33.77 -19.80 -13.71
N ALA A 121 32.89 -20.60 -13.11
CA ALA A 121 33.25 -21.88 -12.49
C ALA A 121 32.11 -22.89 -12.66
N PRO A 122 31.86 -23.38 -13.89
CA PRO A 122 30.64 -24.13 -14.23
C PRO A 122 30.47 -25.42 -13.42
N ILE A 123 31.57 -26.14 -13.16
CA ILE A 123 31.55 -27.40 -12.40
C ILE A 123 31.21 -27.14 -10.91
N ALA A 124 31.85 -26.15 -10.29
CA ALA A 124 31.64 -25.82 -8.88
C ALA A 124 30.27 -25.18 -8.64
N ALA A 125 29.83 -24.29 -9.53
CA ALA A 125 28.50 -23.70 -9.51
C ALA A 125 27.41 -24.76 -9.72
N GLY A 126 27.58 -25.64 -10.71
CA GLY A 126 26.65 -26.75 -10.96
C GLY A 126 26.52 -27.69 -9.75
N ALA A 127 27.63 -28.10 -9.15
CA ALA A 127 27.64 -28.94 -7.96
C ALA A 127 26.94 -28.25 -6.76
N THR A 128 27.22 -26.96 -6.54
CA THR A 128 26.61 -26.17 -5.47
C THR A 128 25.09 -26.05 -5.66
N PHE A 129 24.64 -25.80 -6.89
CA PHE A 129 23.21 -25.73 -7.22
C PHE A 129 22.50 -27.06 -6.95
N VAL A 130 23.07 -28.18 -7.40
CA VAL A 130 22.51 -29.52 -7.15
C VAL A 130 22.45 -29.81 -5.64
N LEU A 131 23.48 -29.44 -4.89
CA LEU A 131 23.52 -29.60 -3.43
C LEU A 131 22.41 -28.78 -2.73
N CYS A 132 22.18 -27.54 -3.17
CA CYS A 132 21.09 -26.70 -2.65
C CYS A 132 19.71 -27.32 -2.92
N VAL A 133 19.46 -27.78 -4.15
CA VAL A 133 18.20 -28.43 -4.52
C VAL A 133 18.00 -29.73 -3.72
N ALA A 134 19.04 -30.56 -3.60
CA ALA A 134 18.99 -31.78 -2.81
C ALA A 134 18.70 -31.49 -1.33
N THR A 135 19.38 -30.51 -0.73
CA THR A 135 19.15 -30.07 0.64
C THR A 135 17.71 -29.61 0.86
N PHE A 136 17.19 -28.80 -0.07
CA PHE A 136 15.80 -28.33 -0.04
C PHE A 136 14.79 -29.48 -0.10
N LEU A 137 14.98 -30.43 -1.03
CA LEU A 137 14.07 -31.57 -1.21
C LEU A 137 14.10 -32.53 0.00
N LEU A 138 15.30 -32.82 0.51
CA LEU A 138 15.49 -33.65 1.70
C LEU A 138 14.84 -32.98 2.93
N TYR A 139 15.05 -31.68 3.11
CA TYR A 139 14.44 -30.94 4.20
C TYR A 139 12.91 -30.89 4.09
N ARG A 140 12.37 -30.67 2.88
CA ARG A 140 10.93 -30.72 2.61
C ARG A 140 10.34 -32.10 2.92
N ARG A 141 11.05 -33.18 2.57
CA ARG A 141 10.64 -34.57 2.86
C ARG A 141 10.69 -34.85 4.36
N HIS A 142 11.74 -34.41 5.05
CA HIS A 142 11.86 -34.49 6.50
C HIS A 142 10.68 -33.78 7.20
N ARG A 143 10.35 -32.57 6.77
CA ARG A 143 9.24 -31.77 7.34
C ARG A 143 7.86 -32.36 7.04
N LYS A 144 7.67 -33.04 5.91
CA LYS A 144 6.44 -33.80 5.63
C LYS A 144 6.27 -34.98 6.60
N ARG A 145 7.37 -35.65 6.96
CA ARG A 145 7.36 -36.80 7.90
C ARG A 145 7.23 -36.37 9.36
N ASN A 146 7.85 -35.25 9.73
CA ASN A 146 7.86 -34.70 11.08
C ASN A 146 7.05 -33.40 11.15
N ARG A 147 5.72 -33.49 11.00
CA ARG A 147 4.86 -32.32 11.15
C ARG A 147 4.90 -31.84 12.60
N GLN A 148 5.32 -30.58 12.80
CA GLN A 148 5.29 -29.94 14.10
C GLN A 148 4.24 -28.83 14.10
N THR A 149 3.48 -28.77 15.19
CA THR A 149 2.49 -27.73 15.45
C THR A 149 3.16 -26.56 16.17
N TYR A 150 2.99 -25.34 15.66
CA TYR A 150 3.47 -24.12 16.31
C TYR A 150 2.36 -23.59 17.20
N GLU A 151 2.48 -23.80 18.51
CA GLU A 151 1.44 -23.40 19.45
C GLU A 151 1.79 -22.07 20.13
N LEU A 152 3.08 -21.82 20.41
CA LEU A 152 3.50 -20.57 21.03
C LEU A 152 3.75 -19.46 20.01
N ILE A 153 4.42 -19.77 18.89
CA ILE A 153 4.82 -18.74 17.94
C ILE A 153 3.68 -18.31 17.02
N LYS A 154 2.69 -19.17 16.74
CA LYS A 154 1.57 -18.86 15.85
C LYS A 154 0.80 -17.57 16.24
N PRO A 155 0.31 -17.39 17.49
CA PRO A 155 -0.40 -16.15 17.85
C PRO A 155 0.52 -14.93 17.83
N ILE A 156 1.81 -15.08 18.18
CA ILE A 156 2.79 -14.00 18.10
C ILE A 156 3.02 -13.56 16.64
N GLY A 157 3.14 -14.52 15.73
CA GLY A 157 3.28 -14.25 14.30
C GLY A 157 2.05 -13.53 13.73
N ILE A 158 0.85 -13.94 14.13
CA ILE A 158 -0.40 -13.24 13.74
C ILE A 158 -0.39 -11.80 14.25
N VAL A 159 -0.05 -11.58 15.52
CA VAL A 159 0.05 -10.22 16.09
C VAL A 159 1.07 -9.37 15.33
N LEU A 160 2.25 -9.92 15.01
CA LEU A 160 3.27 -9.18 14.25
C LEU A 160 2.77 -8.78 12.85
N VAL A 161 2.08 -9.68 12.15
CA VAL A 161 1.48 -9.36 10.84
C VAL A 161 0.41 -8.27 10.97
N MET A 162 -0.43 -8.34 12.02
CA MET A 162 -1.45 -7.34 12.28
C MET A 162 -0.85 -5.96 12.58
N LEU A 163 0.21 -5.91 13.39
CA LEU A 163 0.95 -4.68 13.68
C LEU A 163 1.63 -4.12 12.43
N ALA A 164 2.26 -4.97 11.61
CA ALA A 164 2.88 -4.55 10.36
C ALA A 164 1.86 -4.00 9.37
N PHE A 165 0.71 -4.68 9.22
CA PHE A 165 -0.39 -4.20 8.39
C PHE A 165 -0.91 -2.86 8.90
N SER A 166 -1.15 -2.73 10.20
CA SER A 166 -1.63 -1.47 10.77
C SER A 166 -0.63 -0.34 10.61
N ALA A 167 0.67 -0.60 10.73
CA ALA A 167 1.70 0.39 10.50
C ALA A 167 1.71 0.84 9.03
N ALA A 168 1.67 -0.10 8.08
CA ALA A 168 1.60 0.21 6.66
C ALA A 168 0.34 1.03 6.31
N ALA A 169 -0.82 0.64 6.82
CA ALA A 169 -2.07 1.34 6.62
C ALA A 169 -2.05 2.75 7.25
N ALA A 170 -1.48 2.89 8.45
CA ALA A 170 -1.32 4.18 9.12
C ALA A 170 -0.39 5.12 8.33
N THR A 171 0.73 4.61 7.80
CA THR A 171 1.65 5.39 6.99
C THR A 171 1.03 5.82 5.66
N ALA A 172 0.42 4.88 4.93
CA ALA A 172 -0.23 5.18 3.66
C ALA A 172 -1.40 6.17 3.83
N GLY A 173 -2.32 5.88 4.75
CA GLY A 173 -3.47 6.72 5.04
C GLY A 173 -3.08 8.08 5.62
N GLY A 174 -2.08 8.13 6.51
CA GLY A 174 -1.59 9.38 7.09
C GLY A 174 -0.93 10.29 6.04
N LEU A 175 -0.11 9.73 5.14
CA LEU A 175 0.48 10.49 4.03
C LEU A 175 -0.60 11.03 3.08
N GLN A 176 -1.57 10.21 2.70
CA GLN A 176 -2.66 10.63 1.81
C GLN A 176 -3.55 11.71 2.46
N ALA A 177 -3.98 11.49 3.70
CA ALA A 177 -4.83 12.43 4.43
C ALA A 177 -4.12 13.75 4.75
N SER A 178 -2.84 13.71 5.12
CA SER A 178 -2.04 14.92 5.39
C SER A 178 -1.82 15.78 4.15
N ARG A 179 -1.61 15.17 2.98
CA ARG A 179 -1.52 15.89 1.71
C ARG A 179 -2.85 16.57 1.38
N ALA A 180 -3.95 15.84 1.48
CA ALA A 180 -5.28 16.39 1.24
C ALA A 180 -5.63 17.53 2.23
N ALA A 181 -5.31 17.36 3.51
CA ALA A 181 -5.52 18.40 4.51
C ALA A 181 -4.67 19.65 4.26
N ALA A 182 -3.39 19.48 3.91
CA ALA A 182 -2.51 20.59 3.59
C ALA A 182 -2.99 21.36 2.35
N ASP A 183 -3.43 20.66 1.30
CA ASP A 183 -3.98 21.29 0.09
C ASP A 183 -5.34 21.96 0.34
N THR A 184 -6.13 21.45 1.30
CA THR A 184 -7.36 22.13 1.74
C THR A 184 -7.06 23.46 2.45
N LEU A 185 -5.94 23.54 3.19
CA LEU A 185 -5.52 24.74 3.92
C LEU A 185 -4.80 25.76 3.04
N GLU A 186 -3.90 25.30 2.16
CA GLU A 186 -3.11 26.16 1.26
C GLU A 186 -3.93 26.62 0.04
N GLY A 187 -4.91 25.83 -0.39
CA GLY A 187 -5.70 26.09 -1.59
C GLY A 187 -4.98 25.71 -2.90
N PRO A 188 -5.66 25.84 -4.04
CA PRO A 188 -5.11 25.47 -5.34
C PRO A 188 -4.07 26.50 -5.83
N ARG A 189 -3.03 26.04 -6.52
CA ARG A 189 -2.02 26.89 -7.16
C ARG A 189 -2.28 27.00 -8.66
N LYS A 190 -2.00 28.18 -9.22
CA LYS A 190 -2.02 28.44 -10.67
C LYS A 190 -0.60 28.54 -11.19
N GLN A 191 -0.26 27.78 -12.23
CA GLN A 191 1.06 27.82 -12.86
C GLN A 191 0.93 27.66 -14.38
N THR A 192 1.75 28.39 -15.13
CA THR A 192 1.90 28.17 -16.58
C THR A 192 2.79 26.96 -16.80
N CYS A 193 2.28 25.96 -17.51
CA CYS A 193 3.05 24.75 -17.78
C CYS A 193 2.91 24.31 -19.24
N VAL A 194 3.96 23.69 -19.75
CA VAL A 194 4.01 23.08 -21.07
C VAL A 194 3.82 21.58 -20.93
N LEU A 195 2.97 20.98 -21.76
CA LEU A 195 2.76 19.54 -21.79
C LEU A 195 4.04 18.84 -22.24
N SER A 196 4.55 17.95 -21.38
CA SER A 196 5.77 17.19 -21.65
C SER A 196 5.50 15.72 -21.94
N GLY A 197 4.46 15.15 -21.34
CA GLY A 197 4.19 13.73 -21.44
C GLY A 197 2.76 13.36 -21.10
N PHE A 198 2.32 12.24 -21.65
CA PHE A 198 1.03 11.62 -21.37
C PHE A 198 1.24 10.11 -21.29
N ASP A 199 0.80 9.51 -20.20
CA ASP A 199 0.86 8.08 -19.96
C ASP A 199 -0.51 7.57 -19.50
N GLU A 200 -0.91 6.40 -20.00
CA GLU A 200 -2.18 5.77 -19.67
C GLU A 200 -1.92 4.51 -18.86
N HIS A 201 -2.26 4.56 -17.57
CA HIS A 201 -2.12 3.44 -16.67
C HIS A 201 -3.42 2.64 -16.60
N ARG A 202 -3.52 1.62 -17.45
CA ARG A 202 -4.62 0.64 -17.38
C ARG A 202 -4.27 -0.52 -16.45
N PRO A 203 -5.03 -0.74 -15.37
CA PRO A 203 -4.82 -1.91 -14.52
C PRO A 203 -5.14 -3.19 -15.30
N THR A 204 -4.25 -4.18 -15.21
CA THR A 204 -4.40 -5.48 -15.87
C THR A 204 -4.36 -6.63 -14.87
N GLY A 205 -5.00 -7.75 -15.22
CA GLY A 205 -5.01 -8.97 -14.41
C GLY A 205 -6.16 -9.08 -13.40
N ARG A 206 -6.00 -9.98 -12.43
CA ARG A 206 -7.10 -10.47 -11.57
C ARG A 206 -7.75 -9.42 -10.67
N PHE A 207 -7.06 -8.30 -10.41
CA PHE A 207 -7.53 -7.23 -9.53
C PHE A 207 -7.87 -5.94 -10.29
N ALA A 208 -7.94 -5.99 -11.63
CA ALA A 208 -8.24 -4.82 -12.44
C ALA A 208 -9.63 -4.20 -12.14
N SER A 209 -10.57 -4.98 -11.59
CA SER A 209 -11.89 -4.48 -11.21
C SER A 209 -11.90 -3.65 -9.91
N LEU A 210 -10.79 -3.58 -9.18
CA LEU A 210 -10.67 -2.84 -7.92
C LEU A 210 -9.92 -1.51 -8.07
N SER A 211 -9.59 -1.14 -9.30
CA SER A 211 -8.80 0.06 -9.61
C SER A 211 -9.30 0.67 -10.91
N THR A 212 -9.42 1.98 -10.95
CA THR A 212 -9.82 2.70 -12.17
C THR A 212 -8.59 2.93 -13.05
N ALA A 213 -8.78 3.02 -14.37
CA ALA A 213 -7.71 3.45 -15.25
C ALA A 213 -7.34 4.91 -14.95
N GLU A 214 -6.05 5.21 -14.86
CA GLU A 214 -5.52 6.54 -14.60
C GLU A 214 -4.81 7.09 -15.83
N LEU A 215 -5.10 8.34 -16.16
CA LEU A 215 -4.47 9.14 -17.18
C LEU A 215 -3.49 10.07 -16.47
N VAL A 216 -2.21 9.80 -16.63
CA VAL A 216 -1.14 10.58 -16.02
C VAL A 216 -0.66 11.60 -17.04
N VAL A 217 -0.81 12.87 -16.70
CA VAL A 217 -0.34 13.98 -17.53
C VAL A 217 0.83 14.66 -16.84
N GLU A 218 1.93 14.80 -17.56
CA GLU A 218 3.14 15.44 -17.07
C GLU A 218 3.36 16.77 -17.79
N PHE A 219 3.52 17.82 -16.98
CA PHE A 219 3.79 19.17 -17.45
C PHE A 219 5.13 19.65 -16.90
N ILE A 220 5.82 20.50 -17.67
CA ILE A 220 7.00 21.23 -17.19
C ILE A 220 6.56 22.67 -16.93
N GLY A 221 6.66 23.10 -15.68
CA GLY A 221 6.42 24.50 -15.32
C GLY A 221 7.56 25.41 -15.77
N GLU A 222 7.31 26.72 -15.81
CA GLU A 222 8.34 27.73 -16.13
C GLU A 222 9.59 27.63 -15.23
N ASP A 223 9.43 27.12 -14.01
CA ASP A 223 10.51 26.91 -13.03
C ASP A 223 11.35 25.66 -13.31
N GLY A 224 11.08 24.94 -14.41
CA GLY A 224 11.73 23.67 -14.77
C GLY A 224 11.29 22.47 -13.92
N GLN A 225 10.31 22.63 -13.03
CA GLN A 225 9.75 21.54 -12.23
C GLN A 225 8.69 20.77 -13.00
N SER A 226 8.75 19.44 -12.92
CA SER A 226 7.73 18.54 -13.47
C SER A 226 6.50 18.49 -12.56
N VAL A 227 5.35 18.90 -13.08
CA VAL A 227 4.04 18.76 -12.43
C VAL A 227 3.34 17.53 -13.00
N ARG A 228 3.07 16.55 -12.14
CA ARG A 228 2.38 15.31 -12.50
C ARG A 228 0.96 15.33 -11.97
N LEU A 229 -0.01 15.23 -12.88
CA LEU A 229 -1.43 15.18 -12.55
C LEU A 229 -1.98 13.79 -12.90
N SER A 230 -2.72 13.18 -11.98
CA SER A 230 -3.42 11.92 -12.24
C SER A 230 -4.91 12.20 -12.34
N ILE A 231 -5.51 11.83 -13.47
CA ILE A 231 -6.93 12.00 -13.76
C ILE A 231 -7.51 10.62 -14.08
N LYS A 232 -8.59 10.23 -13.42
CA LYS A 232 -9.25 8.95 -13.71
C LYS A 232 -9.91 8.98 -15.08
N GLU A 233 -9.98 7.83 -15.76
CA GLU A 233 -10.58 7.72 -17.10
C GLU A 233 -12.02 8.26 -17.16
N GLN A 234 -12.79 8.15 -16.07
CA GLN A 234 -14.15 8.70 -15.98
C GLN A 234 -14.21 10.24 -16.13
N ASP A 235 -13.14 10.93 -15.75
CA ASP A 235 -13.01 12.39 -15.82
C ASP A 235 -12.22 12.85 -17.06
N ARG A 236 -11.98 11.95 -18.03
CA ARG A 236 -11.20 12.21 -19.25
C ARG A 236 -11.69 13.42 -20.05
N ALA A 237 -12.97 13.78 -19.96
CA ALA A 237 -13.53 14.94 -20.66
C ALA A 237 -12.78 16.24 -20.32
N VAL A 238 -12.22 16.34 -19.11
CA VAL A 238 -11.47 17.49 -18.64
C VAL A 238 -10.13 17.67 -19.38
N LEU A 239 -9.54 16.60 -19.90
CA LEU A 239 -8.33 16.68 -20.73
C LEU A 239 -8.53 17.47 -22.03
N ARG A 240 -9.78 17.63 -22.50
CA ARG A 240 -10.06 18.46 -23.68
C ARG A 240 -9.59 19.89 -23.49
N GLN A 241 -9.73 20.45 -22.29
CA GLN A 241 -9.26 21.81 -21.98
C GLN A 241 -7.75 21.97 -22.17
N ILE A 242 -6.98 20.92 -21.87
CA ILE A 242 -5.52 20.89 -22.04
C ILE A 242 -5.15 20.74 -23.52
N VAL A 243 -5.90 19.92 -24.27
CA VAL A 243 -5.72 19.75 -25.71
C VAL A 243 -6.08 21.03 -26.46
N ASP A 244 -7.20 21.66 -26.10
CA ASP A 244 -7.68 22.92 -26.69
C ASP A 244 -6.72 24.09 -26.43
N ALA A 245 -5.91 24.02 -25.38
CA ALA A 245 -4.84 24.98 -25.06
C ALA A 245 -3.53 24.74 -25.83
N ASN A 246 -3.51 23.85 -26.83
CA ASN A 246 -2.36 23.61 -27.72
C ASN A 246 -1.04 23.25 -26.98
N GLY A 247 -1.15 22.61 -25.82
CA GLY A 247 -0.01 22.15 -25.03
C GLY A 247 0.68 23.20 -24.15
N ILE A 248 0.21 24.46 -24.13
CA ILE A 248 0.67 25.50 -23.20
C ILE A 248 -0.54 26.08 -22.47
N ALA A 249 -0.73 25.70 -21.21
CA ALA A 249 -1.90 26.09 -20.43
C ALA A 249 -1.51 26.67 -19.07
N ARG A 250 -2.35 27.58 -18.56
CA ARG A 250 -2.32 27.94 -17.14
C ARG A 250 -3.16 26.94 -16.37
N ILE A 251 -2.49 26.09 -15.63
CA ILE A 251 -3.10 24.98 -14.90
C ILE A 251 -3.34 25.39 -13.46
N THR A 252 -4.56 25.14 -12.99
CA THR A 252 -4.94 25.23 -11.58
C THR A 252 -4.98 23.83 -10.98
N TYR A 253 -4.17 23.56 -9.97
CA TYR A 253 -4.06 22.23 -9.35
C TYR A 253 -3.71 22.30 -7.87
N TYR A 254 -3.94 21.20 -7.15
CA TYR A 254 -3.52 21.04 -5.76
C TYR A 254 -2.12 20.40 -5.70
N PRO A 255 -1.11 21.09 -5.13
CA PRO A 255 0.29 20.73 -5.34
C PRO A 255 0.74 19.45 -4.64
N ARG A 256 0.18 19.10 -3.48
CA ARG A 256 0.63 17.91 -2.73
C ARG A 256 -0.13 16.65 -3.12
N THR A 257 -1.38 16.80 -3.54
CA THR A 257 -2.27 15.73 -3.96
C THR A 257 -2.22 15.44 -5.45
N GLY A 258 -1.84 16.43 -6.27
CA GLY A 258 -1.79 16.31 -7.73
C GLY A 258 -3.17 16.34 -8.39
N VAL A 259 -4.20 16.82 -7.67
CA VAL A 259 -5.58 16.91 -8.17
C VAL A 259 -5.70 18.10 -9.11
N PHE A 260 -6.14 17.84 -10.35
CA PHE A 260 -6.43 18.87 -11.34
C PHE A 260 -7.71 19.63 -10.98
N VAL A 261 -7.75 20.94 -11.19
CA VAL A 261 -8.95 21.77 -10.97
C VAL A 261 -9.45 22.36 -12.27
N ASP A 262 -8.59 23.08 -13.00
CA ASP A 262 -8.97 23.78 -14.24
C ASP A 262 -7.74 24.08 -15.10
N ALA A 263 -7.94 24.23 -16.42
CA ALA A 263 -6.92 24.65 -17.37
C ALA A 263 -7.44 25.79 -18.24
N GLU A 264 -6.80 26.95 -18.13
CA GLU A 264 -7.10 28.11 -18.95
C GLU A 264 -6.07 28.20 -20.10
N PRO A 265 -6.51 28.40 -21.36
CA PRO A 265 -5.58 28.68 -22.44
C PRO A 265 -4.89 30.03 -22.20
N LEU A 266 -3.60 30.12 -22.48
CA LEU A 266 -2.91 31.40 -22.56
C LEU A 266 -3.37 32.09 -23.84
N GLY A 267 -4.48 32.84 -23.73
CA GLY A 267 -5.13 33.45 -24.87
C GLY A 267 -4.17 34.17 -25.80
N GLU A 268 -4.23 33.79 -27.08
CA GLU A 268 -3.86 34.63 -28.21
C GLU A 268 -4.83 35.82 -28.26
N ASN A 269 -4.58 36.86 -27.45
CA ASN A 269 -5.33 38.12 -27.50
C ASN A 269 -4.49 39.29 -26.99
N ARG A 270 -3.35 39.53 -27.65
CA ARG A 270 -2.57 40.77 -27.48
C ARG A 270 -1.99 41.36 -28.77
N ALA A 271 -2.54 40.99 -29.93
CA ALA A 271 -1.98 41.42 -31.21
C ALA A 271 -3.01 41.91 -32.25
N THR A 272 -4.14 42.53 -31.87
CA THR A 272 -5.00 43.24 -32.84
C THR A 272 -5.74 44.49 -32.34
N ASP A 273 -5.44 45.05 -31.16
CA ASP A 273 -6.03 46.33 -30.70
C ASP A 273 -5.07 47.53 -30.84
N GLY A 274 -4.10 47.44 -31.76
CA GLY A 274 -3.04 48.44 -31.93
C GLY A 274 -3.04 49.25 -33.22
N ILE A 275 -3.91 48.96 -34.21
CA ILE A 275 -3.92 49.69 -35.49
C ILE A 275 -5.34 49.77 -36.07
N SER A 276 -6.13 50.72 -35.60
CA SER A 276 -7.29 51.27 -36.32
C SER A 276 -7.85 52.46 -35.54
N GLY A 277 -7.20 53.61 -35.64
CA GLY A 277 -7.65 54.83 -34.97
C GLY A 277 -6.74 56.04 -35.18
N ALA A 278 -6.22 56.23 -36.39
CA ALA A 278 -5.60 57.49 -36.82
C ALA A 278 -5.53 57.55 -38.36
N SER A 279 -6.63 58.01 -38.97
CA SER A 279 -6.66 58.82 -40.21
C SER A 279 -8.10 59.11 -40.57
#